data_AF-A0A3B0XZX8-F1
#
_entry.id   AF-A0A3B0XZX8-F1
#
_cell.length_a   1.000
_cell.length_b   1.000
_cell.length_c   1.000
_cell.angle_alpha   90.00
_cell.angle_beta   90.00
_cell.angle_gamma   90.00
#
_symmetry.space_group_name_H-M   'P 1'
#
loop_
_entity.id
_entity.type
_entity.pdbx_description
1 polymer ?
#
loop_
_entity_poly.entity_id
_entity_poly.type
_entity_poly.pdbx_seq_one_letter_code
_entity_poly.pdbx_strand_id
1 'polypeptide(L)'
;MKKIIRHLIATVLLFSSLSVSAVSVLPSDIFISPTPPTASDFLSAQISGVFITPGFTLDNTPLLNISGNLINISFQINSPTGPVIQVLAPFTYNVDLGLLNAGIYSITADFYIDRTFDSAIKSQFNVSAVPVPAAAWLFISGILAMFSLRRFNLKS
;
A
#
# COMPACT_ATOMS: atom_id res chain seq x y z
N MET A 1 -30.02 24.16 -52.89
CA MET A 1 -29.26 24.48 -51.66
C MET A 1 -29.79 23.81 -50.38
N LYS A 2 -31.11 23.56 -50.22
CA LYS A 2 -31.69 22.88 -49.02
C LYS A 2 -31.19 21.44 -48.74
N LYS A 3 -30.67 20.73 -49.75
CA LYS A 3 -30.19 19.33 -49.59
C LYS A 3 -28.81 19.24 -48.92
N ILE A 4 -27.96 20.26 -49.05
CA ILE A 4 -26.60 20.27 -48.50
C ILE A 4 -26.63 20.50 -46.97
N ILE A 5 -27.56 21.32 -46.50
CA ILE A 5 -27.73 21.61 -45.06
C ILE A 5 -28.20 20.37 -44.28
N ARG A 6 -29.01 19.49 -44.89
CA ARG A 6 -29.46 18.24 -44.25
C ARG A 6 -28.33 17.22 -44.06
N HIS A 7 -27.35 17.17 -44.97
CA HIS A 7 -26.22 16.25 -44.83
C HIS A 7 -25.22 16.69 -43.78
N LEU A 8 -25.06 18.01 -43.58
CA LEU A 8 -24.17 18.56 -42.54
C LEU A 8 -24.70 18.29 -41.12
N ILE A 9 -26.02 18.34 -40.92
CA ILE A 9 -26.65 18.00 -39.63
C ILE A 9 -26.53 16.51 -39.32
N ALA A 10 -26.62 15.65 -40.34
CA ALA A 10 -26.46 14.20 -40.17
C ALA A 10 -25.02 13.79 -39.84
N THR A 11 -24.01 14.54 -40.30
CA THR A 11 -22.60 14.25 -39.95
C THR A 11 -22.27 14.69 -38.53
N VAL A 12 -22.84 15.78 -38.03
CA VAL A 12 -22.62 16.27 -36.65
C VAL A 12 -23.21 15.32 -35.60
N LEU A 13 -24.30 14.60 -35.92
CA LEU A 13 -24.89 13.59 -35.02
C LEU A 13 -24.17 12.23 -35.02
N LEU A 14 -23.28 11.96 -35.99
CA LEU A 14 -22.43 10.75 -35.98
C LEU A 14 -21.14 10.93 -35.18
N PHE A 15 -20.82 12.16 -34.77
CA PHE A 15 -19.69 12.48 -33.89
C PHE A 15 -20.12 12.79 -32.46
N SER A 16 -21.38 12.54 -32.08
CA SER A 16 -21.81 12.66 -30.69
C SER A 16 -21.15 11.56 -29.84
N SER A 17 -20.05 11.96 -29.22
CA SER A 17 -19.58 11.52 -27.92
C SER A 17 -19.37 10.02 -27.77
N LEU A 18 -18.18 9.57 -28.19
CA LEU A 18 -17.44 8.60 -27.39
C LEU A 18 -17.15 9.26 -26.03
N SER A 19 -18.11 9.19 -25.11
CA SER A 19 -17.87 9.47 -23.71
C SER A 19 -16.90 8.40 -23.23
N VAL A 20 -15.61 8.74 -23.22
CA VAL A 20 -14.61 8.02 -22.43
C VAL A 20 -15.08 8.17 -21.00
N SER A 21 -15.71 7.13 -20.45
CA SER A 21 -15.95 7.05 -19.03
C SER A 21 -14.58 7.17 -18.37
N ALA A 22 -14.37 8.26 -17.63
CA ALA A 22 -13.19 8.40 -16.80
C ALA A 22 -13.21 7.24 -15.81
N VAL A 23 -12.34 6.28 -16.08
CA VAL A 23 -12.09 5.13 -15.25
C VAL A 23 -11.22 5.64 -14.11
N SER A 24 -11.67 5.48 -12.85
CA SER A 24 -10.86 5.88 -11.70
C SER A 24 -10.97 4.89 -10.55
N VAL A 25 -9.92 4.86 -9.73
CA VAL A 25 -9.85 4.16 -8.45
C VAL A 25 -10.10 5.18 -7.35
N LEU A 26 -10.91 4.80 -6.36
CA LEU A 26 -11.13 5.57 -5.13
C LEU A 26 -10.50 4.79 -3.98
N PRO A 27 -9.18 4.90 -3.76
CA PRO A 27 -8.54 4.27 -2.61
C PRO A 27 -9.05 4.93 -1.32
N SER A 28 -9.36 4.11 -0.32
CA SER A 28 -9.92 4.60 0.95
C SER A 28 -8.90 4.56 2.08
N ASP A 29 -8.23 3.43 2.29
CA ASP A 29 -7.42 3.21 3.49
C ASP A 29 -6.21 2.29 3.25
N ILE A 30 -5.20 2.46 4.11
CA ILE A 30 -4.09 1.51 4.30
C ILE A 30 -4.08 1.08 5.76
N PHE A 31 -4.21 -0.22 6.00
CA PHE A 31 -4.09 -0.84 7.31
C PHE A 31 -2.82 -1.68 7.41
N ILE A 32 -2.08 -1.56 8.50
CA ILE A 32 -0.86 -2.35 8.74
C ILE A 32 -1.18 -3.42 9.78
N SER A 33 -0.85 -4.67 9.45
CA SER A 33 -1.04 -5.83 10.34
C SER A 33 0.30 -6.54 10.59
N PRO A 34 0.61 -6.93 11.84
CA PRO A 34 -0.18 -6.73 13.06
C PRO A 34 -0.14 -5.29 13.62
N THR A 35 -1.12 -4.97 14.47
CA THR A 35 -1.20 -3.68 15.20
C THR A 35 -1.20 -3.90 16.72
N PRO A 36 -0.31 -3.25 17.49
CA PRO A 36 0.77 -2.38 17.04
C PRO A 36 1.93 -3.19 16.40
N PRO A 37 2.58 -2.68 15.35
CA PRO A 37 3.67 -3.40 14.68
C PRO A 37 4.97 -3.32 15.49
N THR A 38 5.69 -4.44 15.59
CA THR A 38 7.02 -4.51 16.21
C THR A 38 8.09 -4.98 15.22
N ALA A 39 9.35 -4.67 15.52
CA ALA A 39 10.48 -5.00 14.64
C ALA A 39 10.77 -6.52 14.53
N SER A 40 10.09 -7.38 15.31
CA SER A 40 10.13 -8.83 15.16
C SER A 40 9.02 -9.41 14.29
N ASP A 41 8.02 -8.61 13.94
CA ASP A 41 6.83 -9.09 13.25
C ASP A 41 7.01 -9.00 11.73
N PHE A 42 6.56 -10.03 11.01
CA PHE A 42 6.35 -9.92 9.57
C PHE A 42 5.11 -9.05 9.33
N LEU A 43 5.32 -7.89 8.71
CA LEU A 43 4.29 -6.89 8.50
C LEU A 43 3.61 -7.07 7.14
N SER A 44 2.33 -6.75 7.08
CA SER A 44 1.57 -6.69 5.83
C SER A 44 0.77 -5.39 5.77
N ALA A 45 0.70 -4.81 4.57
CA ALA A 45 -0.18 -3.70 4.27
C ALA A 45 -1.44 -4.25 3.59
N GLN A 46 -2.59 -3.96 4.17
CA GLN A 46 -3.89 -4.14 3.56
C GLN A 46 -4.33 -2.80 2.97
N ILE A 47 -4.48 -2.74 1.65
CA ILE A 47 -4.92 -1.55 0.92
C ILE A 47 -6.34 -1.81 0.42
N SER A 48 -7.27 -0.94 0.77
CA SER A 48 -8.67 -1.05 0.38
C SER A 48 -9.16 0.20 -0.34
N GLY A 49 -10.22 0.01 -1.13
CA GLY A 49 -10.86 1.09 -1.86
C GLY A 49 -12.02 0.59 -2.70
N VAL A 50 -12.42 1.41 -3.66
CA VAL A 50 -13.56 1.14 -4.52
C VAL A 50 -13.22 1.50 -5.97
N PHE A 51 -13.57 0.61 -6.90
CA PHE A 51 -13.61 0.93 -8.33
C PHE A 51 -14.98 1.47 -8.71
N ILE A 52 -15.04 2.45 -9.62
CA ILE A 52 -16.31 3.03 -10.11
C ILE A 52 -17.16 2.01 -10.90
N THR A 53 -16.54 0.94 -11.36
CA THR A 53 -17.14 -0.07 -12.23
C THR A 53 -16.52 -1.43 -11.91
N PRO A 54 -17.25 -2.55 -12.00
CA PRO A 54 -16.66 -3.88 -11.82
C PRO A 54 -15.80 -4.31 -13.01
N GLY A 55 -14.92 -5.28 -12.80
CA GLY A 55 -14.14 -5.91 -13.87
C GLY A 55 -12.73 -5.35 -14.10
N PHE A 56 -12.27 -4.46 -13.21
CA PHE A 56 -10.85 -4.15 -13.11
C PHE A 56 -10.06 -5.40 -12.75
N THR A 57 -8.92 -5.57 -13.41
CA THR A 57 -8.00 -6.69 -13.14
C THR A 57 -6.62 -6.15 -12.83
N LEU A 58 -5.95 -6.80 -11.88
CA LEU A 58 -4.55 -6.50 -11.60
C LEU A 58 -3.70 -7.11 -12.71
N ASP A 59 -2.87 -6.30 -13.37
CA ASP A 59 -2.01 -6.76 -14.48
C ASP A 59 -0.91 -7.70 -13.98
N ASN A 60 -0.31 -7.36 -12.83
CA ASN A 60 0.80 -8.08 -12.21
C ASN A 60 0.78 -7.94 -10.70
N THR A 61 1.54 -8.78 -9.98
CA THR A 61 1.78 -8.61 -8.53
C THR A 61 2.21 -7.17 -8.23
N PRO A 62 1.69 -6.53 -7.16
CA PRO A 62 2.04 -5.15 -6.84
C PRO A 62 3.55 -4.99 -6.65
N LEU A 63 4.12 -3.92 -7.19
CA LEU A 63 5.55 -3.65 -7.08
C LEU A 63 5.83 -2.95 -5.75
N LEU A 64 6.56 -3.61 -4.86
CA LEU A 64 6.97 -3.08 -3.56
C LEU A 64 8.42 -2.57 -3.65
N ASN A 65 8.64 -1.32 -3.26
CA ASN A 65 9.96 -0.73 -3.10
C ASN A 65 10.11 -0.12 -1.71
N ILE A 66 11.11 -0.57 -0.95
CA ILE A 66 11.41 -0.07 0.40
C ILE A 66 12.79 0.58 0.36
N SER A 67 12.84 1.88 0.63
CA SER A 67 14.07 2.67 0.66
C SER A 67 14.15 3.46 1.97
N GLY A 68 14.87 2.91 2.95
CA GLY A 68 14.90 3.46 4.31
C GLY A 68 13.52 3.40 4.94
N ASN A 69 13.00 4.56 5.35
CA ASN A 69 11.68 4.68 5.98
C ASN A 69 10.54 4.97 4.99
N LEU A 70 10.83 4.94 3.69
CA LEU A 70 9.84 5.16 2.63
C LEU A 70 9.46 3.83 1.98
N ILE A 71 8.16 3.55 1.95
CA ILE A 71 7.58 2.36 1.33
C ILE A 71 6.68 2.82 0.19
N ASN A 72 7.00 2.41 -1.03
CA ASN A 72 6.18 2.69 -2.20
C ASN A 72 5.63 1.37 -2.75
N ILE A 73 4.32 1.30 -2.94
CA ILE A 73 3.61 0.17 -3.52
C ILE A 73 2.94 0.66 -4.80
N SER A 74 3.23 0.04 -5.93
CA SER A 74 2.60 0.40 -7.21
C SER A 74 1.69 -0.72 -7.70
N PHE A 75 0.43 -0.36 -7.96
CA PHE A 75 -0.59 -1.23 -8.54
C PHE A 75 -0.75 -0.90 -10.01
N GLN A 76 -0.58 -1.90 -10.88
CA GLN A 76 -0.92 -1.81 -12.30
C GLN A 76 -2.26 -2.51 -12.52
N ILE A 77 -3.25 -1.75 -12.97
CA ILE A 77 -4.63 -2.20 -13.10
C ILE A 77 -5.06 -1.98 -14.55
N ASN A 78 -5.69 -2.99 -15.13
CA ASN A 78 -6.26 -2.92 -16.46
C ASN A 78 -7.75 -2.61 -16.38
N SER A 79 -8.21 -1.68 -17.22
CA SER A 79 -9.63 -1.36 -17.34
C SER A 79 -10.44 -2.55 -17.87
N PRO A 80 -11.71 -2.72 -17.44
CA PRO A 80 -12.59 -3.70 -18.03
C PRO A 80 -12.81 -3.42 -19.53
N THR A 81 -12.79 -4.47 -20.35
CA THR A 81 -13.11 -4.37 -21.78
C THR A 81 -14.59 -4.61 -22.03
N GLY A 82 -15.24 -3.75 -22.84
CA GLY A 82 -16.63 -3.93 -23.29
C GLY A 82 -17.63 -2.99 -22.60
N PRO A 83 -18.93 -3.23 -22.74
CA PRO A 83 -19.95 -2.42 -22.10
C PRO A 83 -19.87 -2.58 -20.57
N VAL A 84 -19.75 -1.45 -19.88
CA VAL A 84 -19.56 -1.38 -18.44
C VAL A 84 -20.76 -0.76 -17.75
N ILE A 85 -21.12 -1.29 -16.58
CA ILE A 85 -22.17 -0.75 -15.71
C ILE A 85 -21.50 0.04 -14.59
N GLN A 86 -21.96 1.26 -14.32
CA GLN A 86 -21.42 2.08 -13.24
C GLN A 86 -21.95 1.61 -11.88
N VAL A 87 -21.27 0.63 -11.30
CA VAL A 87 -21.53 0.12 -9.96
C VAL A 87 -20.23 0.12 -9.19
N LEU A 88 -20.25 0.71 -7.99
CA LEU A 88 -19.14 0.71 -7.06
C LEU A 88 -18.76 -0.71 -6.67
N ALA A 89 -17.52 -1.11 -6.99
CA ALA A 89 -16.98 -2.43 -6.70
C ALA A 89 -15.83 -2.32 -5.68
N PRO A 90 -16.01 -2.78 -4.43
CA PRO A 90 -14.94 -2.71 -3.42
C PRO A 90 -13.79 -3.65 -3.76
N PHE A 91 -12.58 -3.27 -3.38
CA PHE A 91 -11.39 -4.11 -3.48
C PHE A 91 -10.57 -4.07 -2.19
N THR A 92 -9.82 -5.15 -1.97
CA THR A 92 -8.85 -5.27 -0.89
C THR A 92 -7.63 -6.03 -1.41
N TYR A 93 -6.45 -5.45 -1.30
CA TYR A 93 -5.17 -6.07 -1.63
C TYR A 93 -4.31 -6.18 -0.37
N ASN A 94 -3.68 -7.34 -0.18
CA ASN A 94 -2.69 -7.54 0.86
C ASN A 94 -1.30 -7.59 0.21
N VAL A 95 -0.37 -6.79 0.73
CA VAL A 95 1.02 -6.73 0.29
C VAL A 95 1.91 -7.05 1.49
N ASP A 96 2.74 -8.07 1.37
CA ASP A 96 3.71 -8.44 2.40
C ASP A 96 4.86 -7.41 2.41
N LEU A 97 5.09 -6.78 3.56
CA LEU A 97 6.17 -5.81 3.77
C LEU A 97 7.42 -6.47 4.36
N GLY A 98 7.32 -7.71 4.84
CA GLY A 98 8.40 -8.43 5.51
C GLY A 98 8.75 -7.85 6.88
N LEU A 99 10.01 -7.99 7.29
CA LEU A 99 10.54 -7.48 8.54
C LEU A 99 11.04 -6.04 8.35
N LEU A 100 10.56 -5.13 9.20
CA LEU A 100 11.01 -3.73 9.23
C LEU A 100 11.73 -3.43 10.53
N ASN A 101 12.79 -2.61 10.46
CA ASN A 101 13.46 -2.11 11.66
C ASN A 101 12.56 -1.14 12.42
N ALA A 102 12.81 -0.96 13.73
CA ALA A 102 12.08 0.03 14.52
C ALA A 102 12.25 1.44 13.95
N GLY A 103 11.14 2.18 13.84
CA GLY A 103 11.12 3.52 13.24
C GLY A 103 9.75 3.92 12.71
N ILE A 104 9.65 5.18 12.27
CA ILE A 104 8.45 5.73 11.65
C ILE A 104 8.57 5.59 10.13
N TYR A 105 7.61 4.92 9.51
CA TYR A 105 7.55 4.68 8.07
C TYR A 105 6.44 5.50 7.42
N SER A 106 6.71 5.97 6.20
CA SER A 106 5.71 6.55 5.32
C SER A 106 5.45 5.59 4.17
N ILE A 107 4.20 5.15 4.04
CA ILE A 107 3.75 4.27 2.97
C ILE A 107 2.94 5.06 1.94
N THR A 108 3.25 4.87 0.66
CA THR A 108 2.51 5.42 -0.48
C THR A 108 2.05 4.25 -1.35
N ALA A 109 0.76 4.16 -1.62
CA ALA A 109 0.21 3.22 -2.60
C ALA A 109 -0.25 4.02 -3.83
N ASP A 110 0.44 3.80 -4.95
CA ASP A 110 0.17 4.43 -6.25
C ASP A 110 -0.64 3.48 -7.14
N PHE A 111 -1.70 3.99 -7.74
CA PHE A 111 -2.58 3.25 -8.64
C PHE A 111 -2.39 3.75 -10.08
N TYR A 112 -2.05 2.83 -10.97
CA TYR A 112 -1.93 3.07 -12.40
C TYR A 112 -3.02 2.27 -13.11
N ILE A 113 -3.85 2.96 -13.89
CA ILE A 113 -4.86 2.34 -14.74
C ILE A 113 -4.38 2.43 -16.19
N ASP A 114 -4.28 1.30 -16.88
CA ASP A 114 -3.81 1.22 -18.26
C ASP A 114 -2.47 1.97 -18.43
N ARG A 115 -1.58 1.82 -17.44
CA ARG A 115 -0.26 2.46 -17.33
C ARG A 115 -0.27 3.98 -17.13
N THR A 116 -1.43 4.57 -16.86
CA THR A 116 -1.58 5.99 -16.55
C THR A 116 -1.81 6.16 -15.06
N PHE A 117 -1.09 7.07 -14.42
CA PHE A 117 -1.30 7.38 -13.02
C PHE A 117 -2.72 7.92 -12.81
N ASP A 118 -3.45 7.33 -11.86
CA ASP A 118 -4.82 7.71 -11.52
C ASP A 118 -4.88 8.37 -10.14
N SER A 119 -4.43 7.64 -9.11
CA SER A 119 -4.57 8.06 -7.72
C SER A 119 -3.44 7.53 -6.83
N ALA A 120 -3.27 8.16 -5.67
CA ALA A 120 -2.34 7.72 -4.64
C ALA A 120 -2.93 7.92 -3.26
N ILE A 121 -2.65 6.99 -2.35
CA ILE A 121 -2.97 7.11 -0.92
C ILE A 121 -1.70 7.01 -0.10
N LYS A 122 -1.60 7.86 0.93
CA LYS A 122 -0.45 7.94 1.82
C LYS A 122 -0.88 7.67 3.25
N SER A 123 -0.06 6.93 3.98
CA SER A 123 -0.25 6.68 5.41
C SER A 123 1.10 6.65 6.12
N GLN A 124 1.08 6.79 7.44
CA GLN A 124 2.26 6.69 8.28
C GLN A 124 1.98 5.74 9.44
N PHE A 125 2.98 4.97 9.83
CA PHE A 125 2.90 4.07 10.97
C PHE A 125 4.25 3.97 11.67
N ASN A 126 4.22 3.57 12.95
CA ASN A 126 5.40 3.46 13.78
C ASN A 126 5.65 2.00 14.14
N VAL A 127 6.81 1.46 13.74
CA VAL A 127 7.29 0.15 14.12
C VAL A 127 8.06 0.26 15.43
N SER A 128 7.56 -0.40 16.47
CA SER A 128 8.19 -0.35 17.79
C SER A 128 9.35 -1.34 17.90
N ALA A 129 10.41 -0.95 18.62
CA ALA A 129 11.46 -1.90 18.96
C ALA A 129 10.92 -3.02 19.86
N VAL A 130 11.44 -4.23 19.68
CA VAL A 130 11.10 -5.36 20.54
C VAL A 130 11.65 -5.06 21.94
N PRO A 131 10.82 -5.03 23.00
CA PRO A 131 11.31 -4.85 24.35
C PRO A 131 12.29 -5.97 24.68
N VAL A 132 13.52 -5.63 25.04
CA VAL A 132 14.47 -6.61 25.57
C VAL A 132 13.88 -7.15 26.87
N PRO A 133 13.64 -8.47 27.00
CA PRO A 133 13.02 -9.02 28.21
C PRO A 133 13.81 -8.60 29.45
N ALA A 134 13.12 -8.22 30.52
CA ALA A 134 13.76 -7.85 31.80
C ALA A 134 14.70 -8.96 32.32
N ALA A 135 14.41 -10.22 31.97
CA ALA A 135 15.27 -11.36 32.22
C ALA A 135 16.67 -11.19 31.62
N ALA A 136 16.82 -10.66 30.40
CA ALA A 136 18.13 -10.44 29.79
C ALA A 136 18.97 -9.44 30.60
N TRP A 137 18.34 -8.37 31.10
CA TRP A 137 18.99 -7.41 32.01
C TRP A 137 19.38 -8.06 33.34
N LEU A 138 18.54 -8.93 33.88
CA LEU A 138 18.85 -9.71 35.09
C LEU A 138 20.01 -10.69 34.87
N PHE A 139 20.07 -11.34 33.72
CA PHE A 139 21.19 -12.21 33.37
C PHE A 139 22.50 -11.43 33.26
N ILE A 140 22.49 -10.28 32.58
CA ILE A 140 23.67 -9.43 32.46
C ILE A 140 24.13 -8.91 33.83
N SER A 141 23.20 -8.43 34.66
CA SER A 141 23.54 -7.92 35.99
C SER A 141 24.05 -9.04 36.91
N GLY A 142 23.48 -10.24 36.84
CA GLY A 142 23.94 -11.42 37.56
C GLY A 142 25.36 -11.85 37.17
N ILE A 143 25.68 -11.86 35.87
CA ILE A 143 27.03 -12.14 35.38
C ILE A 143 28.02 -11.10 35.89
N LEU A 144 27.67 -9.81 35.80
CA LEU A 144 28.52 -8.72 36.30
C LEU A 144 28.76 -8.83 37.83
N ALA A 145 27.75 -9.21 38.60
CA ALA A 145 27.87 -9.42 40.04
C ALA A 145 28.80 -10.61 40.39
N MET A 146 28.78 -11.70 39.62
CA MET A 146 29.70 -12.81 39.83
C MET A 146 31.17 -12.42 39.56
N PHE A 147 31.42 -11.63 38.52
CA PHE A 147 32.77 -11.13 38.23
C PHE A 147 33.29 -10.16 39.30
N SER A 148 32.42 -9.32 39.85
CA SER A 148 32.82 -8.40 40.92
C SER A 148 33.18 -9.15 42.21
N LEU A 149 32.38 -10.17 42.60
CA LEU A 149 32.67 -11.01 43.77
C LEU A 149 33.98 -11.80 43.62
N ARG A 150 34.26 -12.36 42.44
CA ARG A 150 35.52 -13.09 42.19
C ARG A 150 36.75 -12.19 42.36
N ARG A 151 36.65 -10.91 41.98
CA ARG A 151 37.76 -9.94 42.14
C ARG A 151 38.04 -9.59 43.60
N PHE A 152 37.02 -9.61 44.46
CA PHE A 152 37.19 -9.36 45.90
C PHE A 152 37.93 -10.51 46.60
N ASN A 153 37.62 -11.77 46.27
CA ASN A 153 38.29 -12.93 46.88
C ASN A 153 39.78 -13.11 46.49
N LEU A 154 40.26 -12.44 45.44
CA LEU A 154 41.68 -12.48 45.05
C LEU A 154 42.55 -11.46 45.78
N LYS A 155 41.97 -10.62 46.64
CA LYS A 155 42.69 -9.57 47.40
C LYS A 155 42.77 -9.82 48.91
N SER A 156 42.21 -10.92 49.42
CA SER A 156 42.41 -11.39 50.80
C SER A 156 43.43 -12.51 50.83
#